data_AF-A0A016RWW7-F1
#
_entry.id   AF-A0A016RWW7-F1
#
_cell.length_a   1.000
_cell.length_b   1.000
_cell.length_c   1.000
_cell.angle_alpha   90.00
_cell.angle_beta   90.00
_cell.angle_gamma   90.00
#
_symmetry.space_group_name_H-M   'P 1'
#
loop_
_entity.id
_entity.type
_entity.pdbx_description
1 polymer ?
#
loop_
_entity_poly.entity_id
_entity_poly.type
_entity_poly.pdbx_seq_one_letter_code
_entity_poly.pdbx_strand_id
1 'polypeptide(L)'
;MEKYREKNNPYHIVFLDLQKAYDRLPHAVIWDAMRERGIPEYMVKTVQVMYEGTTARGRTSLGTTSKFDITVRVHQGSALSPFLFIIARGILAATRFGRRD
;
A
#
# COMPACT_ATOMS: atom_id res chain seq x y z
N MET A 1 -1.84 1.03 26.82
CA MET A 1 -2.23 2.34 27.35
C MET A 1 -2.59 2.29 28.83
N GLU A 2 -3.44 1.35 29.23
CA GLU A 2 -3.93 1.21 30.62
C GLU A 2 -2.81 1.05 31.65
N LYS A 3 -1.86 0.12 31.43
CA LYS A 3 -0.65 -0.06 32.27
C LYS A 3 0.29 1.15 32.37
N TYR A 4 0.26 2.09 31.42
CA TYR A 4 1.09 3.30 31.45
C TYR A 4 0.36 4.48 32.10
N ARG A 5 -0.98 4.49 32.08
CA ARG A 5 -1.81 5.42 32.87
C ARG A 5 -1.66 5.14 34.37
N GLU A 6 -1.54 3.88 34.76
CA GLU A 6 -1.32 3.47 36.16
C GLU A 6 0.02 3.95 36.74
N LYS A 7 1.04 4.17 35.91
CA LYS A 7 2.40 4.52 36.34
C LYS A 7 2.74 6.01 36.20
N ASN A 8 1.77 6.85 35.80
CA ASN A 8 1.94 8.31 35.64
C ASN A 8 3.18 8.74 34.83
N ASN A 9 3.66 7.87 33.93
CA ASN A 9 4.88 8.13 33.18
C ASN A 9 4.51 8.87 31.88
N PRO A 10 5.15 9.99 31.53
CA PRO A 10 4.89 10.66 30.26
C PRO A 10 5.28 9.74 29.11
N TYR A 11 4.33 9.50 28.20
CA TYR A 11 4.58 8.75 26.96
C TYR A 11 4.13 9.58 25.76
N HIS A 12 4.90 9.50 24.69
CA HIS A 12 4.59 10.11 23.41
C HIS A 12 4.13 9.03 22.43
N ILE A 13 2.94 9.22 21.85
CA ILE A 13 2.39 8.31 20.84
C ILE A 13 2.50 9.03 19.50
N VAL A 14 3.11 8.37 18.52
CA VAL A 14 3.11 8.82 17.14
C VAL A 14 2.23 7.87 16.34
N PHE A 15 1.10 8.38 15.85
CA PHE A 15 0.31 7.66 14.86
C PHE A 15 0.95 7.85 13.49
N LEU A 16 1.50 6.76 12.95
CA LEU A 16 1.97 6.72 11.57
C LEU A 16 0.75 6.59 10.66
N ASP A 17 0.48 7.64 9.89
CA ASP A 17 -0.57 7.62 8.88
C ASP A 17 -0.18 6.69 7.72
N LEU A 18 -0.64 5.45 7.80
CA LEU A 18 -0.46 4.43 6.78
C LEU A 18 -1.24 4.76 5.50
N GLN A 19 -2.25 5.63 5.54
CA GLN A 19 -3.01 6.03 4.35
C GLN A 19 -2.08 6.67 3.31
N LYS A 20 -1.13 7.50 3.75
CA LYS A 20 -0.09 8.04 2.86
C LYS A 20 0.84 6.98 2.29
N ALA A 21 1.03 5.86 2.98
CA ALA A 21 1.82 4.74 2.47
C ALA A 21 1.03 3.93 1.42
N TYR A 22 -0.30 3.78 1.61
CA TYR A 22 -1.21 3.25 0.59
C TYR A 22 -1.17 4.10 -0.69
N ASP A 23 -1.10 5.43 -0.52
CA ASP A 23 -1.12 6.37 -1.64
C ASP A 23 0.18 6.42 -2.48
N ARG A 24 1.26 5.84 -1.95
CA ARG A 24 2.62 6.00 -2.51
C ARG A 24 3.26 4.70 -2.96
N LEU A 25 2.57 3.58 -2.83
CA LEU A 25 3.13 2.28 -3.14
C LEU A 25 3.17 2.06 -4.67
N PRO A 26 4.36 1.91 -5.28
CA PRO A 26 4.46 1.61 -6.70
C PRO A 26 3.94 0.19 -6.97
N HIS A 27 3.19 0.02 -8.07
CA HIS A 27 2.67 -1.29 -8.45
C HIS A 27 3.78 -2.33 -8.67
N ALA A 28 4.94 -1.92 -9.20
CA ALA A 28 6.11 -2.79 -9.35
C ALA A 28 6.50 -3.51 -8.06
N VAL A 29 6.53 -2.77 -6.94
CA VAL A 29 6.86 -3.32 -5.61
C VAL A 29 5.83 -4.36 -5.16
N ILE A 30 4.56 -4.20 -5.56
CA ILE A 30 3.50 -5.17 -5.26
C ILE A 30 3.74 -6.47 -6.05
N TRP A 31 4.04 -6.37 -7.35
CA TRP A 31 4.32 -7.53 -8.21
C TRP A 31 5.50 -8.34 -7.67
N ASP A 32 6.59 -7.66 -7.32
CA ASP A 32 7.79 -8.30 -6.79
C ASP A 32 7.51 -8.94 -5.42
N ALA A 33 6.73 -8.28 -4.57
CA ALA A 33 6.31 -8.82 -3.28
C ALA A 33 5.41 -10.05 -3.35
N MET A 34 4.58 -10.14 -4.38
CA MET A 34 3.77 -11.32 -4.64
C MET A 34 4.66 -12.49 -5.08
N ARG A 35 5.61 -12.24 -6.00
CA ARG A 35 6.54 -13.26 -6.49
C ARG A 35 7.47 -13.78 -5.39
N GLU A 36 8.03 -12.90 -4.57
CA GLU A 36 8.91 -13.29 -3.45
C GLU A 36 8.19 -14.20 -2.44
N ARG A 37 6.87 -14.05 -2.30
CA ARG A 37 6.04 -14.91 -1.44
C ARG A 37 5.59 -16.21 -2.10
N GLY A 38 6.03 -16.50 -3.32
CA GLY A 38 5.64 -17.71 -4.04
C GLY A 38 4.20 -17.70 -4.53
N ILE A 39 3.57 -16.52 -4.67
CA ILE A 39 2.24 -16.43 -5.29
C ILE A 39 2.38 -16.83 -6.77
N PRO A 40 1.53 -17.74 -7.29
CA PRO A 40 1.61 -18.18 -8.67
C PRO A 40 1.53 -17.02 -9.69
N GLU A 41 2.33 -17.10 -10.76
CA GLU A 41 2.42 -16.03 -11.76
C GLU A 41 1.07 -15.72 -12.44
N TYR A 42 0.17 -16.70 -12.56
CA TYR A 42 -1.18 -16.44 -13.09
C TYR A 42 -1.97 -15.48 -12.19
N MET A 43 -1.81 -15.58 -10.86
CA MET A 43 -2.44 -14.65 -9.93
C MET A 43 -1.79 -13.28 -9.99
N VAL A 44 -0.46 -13.21 -10.10
CA VAL A 44 0.27 -11.94 -10.29
C VAL A 44 -0.24 -11.21 -11.53
N LYS A 45 -0.37 -11.92 -12.66
CA LYS A 45 -0.92 -11.37 -13.91
C LYS A 45 -2.37 -10.93 -13.76
N THR A 46 -3.22 -11.70 -13.09
CA THR A 46 -4.60 -11.29 -12.82
C THR A 46 -4.64 -9.96 -12.07
N VAL A 47 -3.80 -9.78 -11.04
CA VAL A 47 -3.74 -8.51 -10.32
C VAL A 47 -3.15 -7.41 -11.20
N GLN A 48 -2.12 -7.66 -12.01
CA GLN A 48 -1.59 -6.68 -12.97
C GLN A 48 -2.69 -6.14 -13.90
N VAL A 49 -3.49 -7.03 -14.49
CA VAL A 49 -4.60 -6.65 -15.37
C VAL A 49 -5.66 -5.83 -14.63
N MET A 50 -5.91 -6.11 -13.34
CA MET A 50 -6.84 -5.29 -12.54
C MET A 50 -6.34 -3.86 -12.29
N TYR A 51 -5.04 -3.61 -12.40
CA TYR A 51 -4.44 -2.29 -12.19
C TYR A 51 -4.06 -1.59 -13.50
N GLU A 52 -3.85 -2.34 -14.58
CA GLU A 52 -3.50 -1.83 -15.91
C GLU A 52 -4.63 -0.99 -16.52
N GLY A 53 -4.27 0.10 -17.20
CA GLY A 53 -5.23 0.98 -17.89
C GLY A 53 -6.21 1.73 -16.98
N THR A 54 -6.00 1.71 -15.66
CA THR A 54 -6.87 2.45 -14.73
C THR A 54 -6.66 3.94 -14.92
N THR A 55 -7.72 4.67 -15.27
CA THR A 55 -7.71 6.13 -15.40
C THR A 55 -8.65 6.77 -14.39
N ALA A 56 -8.29 7.94 -13.88
CA ALA A 56 -9.14 8.76 -13.02
C ALA A 56 -9.50 10.09 -13.69
N ARG A 57 -10.61 10.67 -13.24
CA ARG A 57 -11.01 12.04 -13.54
C ARG A 57 -11.48 12.70 -12.24
N GLY A 58 -11.08 13.94 -12.01
CA GLY A 58 -11.61 14.76 -10.94
C GLY A 58 -12.90 15.44 -11.39
N ARG A 59 -13.94 15.42 -10.57
CA ARG A 59 -15.12 16.27 -10.75
C ARG A 59 -14.99 17.46 -9.80
N THR A 60 -14.95 18.66 -10.35
CA THR A 60 -14.84 19.93 -9.62
C THR A 60 -16.08 20.79 -9.85
N SER A 61 -16.24 21.88 -9.09
CA SER A 61 -17.31 22.87 -9.30
C SER A 61 -17.24 23.53 -10.68
N LEU A 62 -16.05 23.53 -11.32
CA LEU A 62 -15.80 24.11 -12.65
C LEU A 62 -15.95 23.09 -13.79
N GLY A 63 -16.24 21.83 -13.48
CA GLY A 63 -16.37 20.75 -14.47
C GLY A 63 -15.51 19.52 -14.18
N THR A 64 -15.44 18.62 -15.15
CA THR A 64 -14.67 17.36 -15.05
C THR A 64 -13.30 17.52 -15.69
N THR A 65 -12.23 17.09 -15.01
CA THR A 65 -10.86 17.15 -15.54
C THR A 65 -10.65 16.16 -16.70
N SER A 66 -9.57 16.34 -17.46
CA SER A 66 -9.06 15.31 -18.36
C SER A 66 -8.75 14.02 -17.61
N LYS A 67 -8.78 12.90 -18.34
CA LYS A 67 -8.35 11.59 -17.82
C LYS A 67 -6.84 11.64 -17.54
N PHE A 68 -6.44 11.04 -16.44
CA PHE A 68 -5.03 10.77 -16.13
C PHE A 68 -4.87 9.34 -15.63
N ASP A 69 -3.71 8.74 -15.91
CA ASP A 69 -3.42 7.35 -15.56
C ASP A 69 -3.12 7.20 -14.06
N ILE A 70 -3.63 6.13 -13.47
CA ILE A 70 -3.35 5.76 -12.09
C ILE A 70 -2.17 4.79 -12.07
N THR A 71 -0.96 5.32 -11.89
CA THR A 71 0.31 4.56 -11.90
C THR A 71 0.81 4.18 -10.50
N VAL A 72 0.18 4.75 -9.48
CA VAL A 72 0.45 4.52 -8.05
C VAL A 72 -0.89 4.36 -7.35
N ARG A 73 -0.88 3.72 -6.17
CA ARG A 73 -2.03 3.44 -5.31
C ARG A 73 -2.76 2.14 -5.60
N VAL A 74 -3.29 1.54 -4.54
CA VAL A 74 -4.24 0.44 -4.63
C VAL A 74 -5.67 0.99 -4.75
N HIS A 75 -6.59 0.24 -5.37
CA HIS A 75 -7.97 0.70 -5.57
C HIS A 75 -8.66 0.95 -4.21
N GLN A 76 -9.07 2.20 -3.95
CA GLN A 76 -9.73 2.54 -2.70
C GLN A 76 -11.10 1.87 -2.62
N GLY A 77 -11.38 1.14 -1.53
CA GLY A 77 -12.60 0.34 -1.39
C GLY A 77 -12.56 -1.05 -2.02
N SER A 78 -11.44 -1.45 -2.66
CA SER A 78 -11.26 -2.84 -3.09
C SER A 78 -10.95 -3.75 -1.90
N ALA A 79 -11.64 -4.89 -1.82
CA ALA A 79 -11.37 -5.94 -0.83
C ALA A 79 -9.97 -6.56 -0.98
N LEU A 80 -9.34 -6.42 -2.15
CA LEU A 80 -8.00 -6.95 -2.44
C LEU A 80 -6.88 -6.01 -1.96
N SER A 81 -7.17 -4.71 -1.85
CA SER A 81 -6.20 -3.68 -1.50
C SER A 81 -5.49 -3.88 -0.15
N PRO A 82 -6.18 -4.27 0.94
CA PRO A 82 -5.51 -4.56 2.22
C PRO A 82 -4.54 -5.74 2.13
N PHE A 83 -4.89 -6.77 1.38
CA PHE A 83 -4.04 -7.96 1.20
C PHE A 83 -2.75 -7.63 0.44
N LEU A 84 -2.87 -6.90 -0.69
CA LEU A 84 -1.71 -6.46 -1.48
C LEU A 84 -0.79 -5.54 -0.67
N PHE A 85 -1.36 -4.68 0.18
CA PHE A 85 -0.59 -3.79 1.06
C PHE A 85 0.22 -4.57 2.10
N ILE A 86 -0.36 -5.60 2.73
CA ILE A 86 0.35 -6.47 3.69
C ILE A 86 1.50 -7.21 3.00
N ILE A 87 1.27 -7.71 1.79
CA ILE A 87 2.29 -8.34 0.97
C ILE A 87 3.44 -7.36 0.70
N ALA A 88 3.16 -6.18 0.18
CA ALA A 88 4.21 -5.21 -0.10
C ALA A 88 4.98 -4.76 1.16
N ARG A 89 4.30 -4.61 2.31
CA ARG A 89 4.93 -4.20 3.56
C ARG A 89 5.96 -5.20 4.10
N GLY A 90 5.77 -6.50 3.91
CA GLY A 90 6.75 -7.48 4.41
C GLY A 90 8.10 -7.41 3.69
N ILE A 91 8.15 -6.94 2.43
CA ILE A 91 9.42 -6.67 1.75
C ILE A 91 10.14 -5.47 2.38
N LEU A 92 9.42 -4.38 2.67
CA LEU A 92 10.01 -3.16 3.22
C LEU A 92 10.59 -3.37 4.62
N ALA A 93 10.03 -4.30 5.39
CA ALA A 93 10.57 -4.69 6.69
C ALA A 93 11.82 -5.59 6.55
N ALA A 94 11.82 -6.52 5.59
CA ALA A 94 12.95 -7.42 5.35
C ALA A 94 14.18 -6.69 4.78
N THR A 95 13.99 -5.73 3.86
CA THR A 95 15.07 -4.94 3.26
C THR A 95 15.77 -3.99 4.24
N ARG A 96 15.14 -3.63 5.36
CA ARG A 96 15.75 -2.77 6.39
C ARG A 96 16.35 -3.50 7.59
N PHE A 97 16.20 -4.83 7.68
CA PHE A 97 16.69 -5.59 8.84
C PHE A 97 17.54 -6.83 8.49
N GLY A 98 17.82 -7.09 7.21
CA GLY A 98 18.56 -8.29 6.78
C GLY A 98 19.60 -8.04 5.69
N ARG A 99 20.72 -7.42 6.06
CA ARG A 99 22.10 -7.78 5.63
C ARG A 99 23.04 -7.23 6.69
N ARG A 100 23.31 -8.05 7.70
CA ARG A 100 24.52 -7.96 8.51
C ARG A 100 25.15 -9.33 8.37
N ASP A 101 26.21 -9.36 7.59
CA ASP A 101 27.18 -10.45 7.53
C ASP A 101 27.97 -10.48 8.84
#